data_AF-A0A5N8HK11-F1
#
_entry.id   AF-A0A5N8HK11-F1
#
_cell.length_a   1.000
_cell.length_b   1.000
_cell.length_c   1.000
_cell.angle_alpha   90.00
_cell.angle_beta   90.00
_cell.angle_gamma   90.00
#
_symmetry.space_group_name_H-M   'P 1'
#
loop_
_entity.id
_entity.type
_entity.pdbx_description
1 polymer ?
#
loop_
_entity_poly.entity_id
_entity_poly.type
_entity_poly.pdbx_seq_one_letter_code
_entity_poly.pdbx_strand_id
1 'polypeptide(L)'
;EEQEKALNFGIISTESQQNLKPQWTPFLQDMEKKLGVKVNAFFAPDYAGIIQGMRFNKVDIAWYGNLSAMEAVDRANGQVFAQTVAADGSPGYWSVLIVNKDSPINNLNDLLAKRKDLTFGNGDPNSTSGFLVPDYYVFAKNNISASDFKRTVNAGHETNALAVANKQVDVATNNTENLDKLKTSAPEKLKELKVIWKSPLIPGDPIVWRKNLSETTKDKIYDFFMNYGKTPEEKAVLERLGWAPFRASSDLQLVPIRQLALFKEMQGVKGNKGLNEQDKLAKTSAIQAQLDDLDRLNNALSAMSSVSKAVQ
;
A
#
# COMPACT_ATOMS: atom_id res chain seq x y z
N GLU A 1 18.46 -14.11 25.99
CA GLU A 1 18.15 -13.65 24.62
C GLU A 1 18.63 -12.22 24.47
N GLU A 2 19.36 -11.92 23.40
CA GLU A 2 19.93 -10.58 23.19
C GLU A 2 18.84 -9.65 22.63
N GLN A 3 18.63 -8.51 23.29
CA GLN A 3 17.69 -7.47 22.87
C GLN A 3 18.38 -6.56 21.85
N GLU A 4 17.67 -6.15 20.79
CA GLU A 4 18.20 -5.25 19.77
C GLU A 4 18.60 -3.90 20.39
N LYS A 5 19.80 -3.40 20.05
CA LYS A 5 20.34 -2.14 20.61
C LYS A 5 19.63 -0.90 20.08
N ALA A 6 19.06 -0.99 18.87
CA ALA A 6 18.24 0.03 18.24
C ALA A 6 17.31 -0.65 17.22
N LEU A 7 16.16 -0.02 16.95
CA LEU A 7 15.21 -0.45 15.93
C LEU A 7 15.14 0.60 14.82
N ASN A 8 15.09 0.15 13.57
CA ASN A 8 14.87 0.99 12.41
C ASN A 8 13.44 0.79 11.89
N PHE A 9 12.65 1.85 11.93
CA PHE A 9 11.26 1.86 11.49
C PHE A 9 11.14 2.43 10.07
N GLY A 10 10.86 1.57 9.09
CA GLY A 10 10.65 1.92 7.70
C GLY A 10 9.32 2.64 7.47
N ILE A 11 9.37 3.77 6.76
CA ILE A 11 8.19 4.57 6.38
C ILE A 11 8.21 4.72 4.86
N ILE A 12 7.20 4.15 4.18
CA ILE A 12 7.08 4.27 2.71
C ILE A 12 6.87 5.73 2.26
N SER A 13 7.40 6.06 1.08
CA SER A 13 7.43 7.41 0.50
C SER A 13 6.10 7.87 -0.11
N THR A 14 5.02 7.82 0.69
CA THR A 14 3.69 8.32 0.30
C THR A 14 3.68 9.85 0.10
N GLU A 15 4.47 10.55 0.89
CA GLU A 15 4.68 12.00 0.90
C GLU A 15 6.17 12.32 1.04
N SER A 16 6.57 13.58 0.88
CA SER A 16 7.91 14.05 1.22
C SER A 16 8.23 13.83 2.70
N GLN A 17 9.52 13.64 3.01
CA GLN A 17 9.96 13.48 4.41
C GLN A 17 9.60 14.70 5.28
N GLN A 18 9.53 15.89 4.69
CA GLN A 18 9.11 17.10 5.39
C GLN A 18 7.68 16.97 5.92
N ASN A 19 6.78 16.32 5.17
CA ASN A 19 5.39 16.10 5.55
C ASN A 19 5.19 14.85 6.40
N LEU A 20 6.01 13.81 6.20
CA LEU A 20 5.97 12.59 7.02
C LEU A 20 6.50 12.82 8.44
N LYS A 21 7.60 13.55 8.62
CA LYS A 21 8.24 13.70 9.94
C LYS A 21 7.29 14.21 11.05
N PRO A 22 6.50 15.27 10.87
CA PRO A 22 5.58 15.74 11.91
C PRO A 22 4.49 14.73 12.30
N GLN A 23 4.10 13.84 11.38
CA GLN A 23 3.15 12.76 11.64
C GLN A 23 3.82 11.62 12.42
N TRP A 24 5.02 11.22 12.01
CA TRP A 24 5.70 10.01 12.50
C TRP A 24 6.59 10.21 13.72
N THR A 25 7.22 11.37 13.89
CA THR A 25 8.16 11.61 15.00
C THR A 25 7.53 11.37 16.37
N PRO A 26 6.32 11.88 16.69
CA PRO A 26 5.70 11.60 17.99
C PRO A 26 5.44 10.10 18.23
N PHE A 27 4.97 9.39 17.19
CA PHE A 27 4.72 7.96 17.27
C PHE A 27 5.99 7.16 17.57
N LEU A 28 7.09 7.47 16.88
CA LEU A 28 8.38 6.80 17.09
C LEU A 28 8.99 7.15 18.45
N GLN A 29 8.78 8.37 18.97
CA GLN A 29 9.22 8.77 20.30
C GLN A 29 8.46 7.99 21.39
N ASP A 30 7.15 7.81 21.24
CA ASP A 30 6.37 6.99 22.16
C ASP A 30 6.79 5.53 22.11
N MET A 31 7.08 5.00 20.91
CA MET A 31 7.63 3.66 20.74
C MET A 31 8.99 3.51 21.44
N GLU A 32 9.91 4.46 21.26
CA GLU A 32 11.21 4.48 21.95
C GLU A 32 11.03 4.48 23.48
N LYS A 33 10.13 5.33 23.98
CA LYS A 33 9.82 5.42 25.42
C LYS A 33 9.24 4.11 25.97
N LYS A 34 8.34 3.45 25.24
CA LYS A 34 7.70 2.21 25.69
C LYS A 34 8.65 1.01 25.63
N LEU A 35 9.45 0.91 24.57
CA LEU A 35 10.34 -0.23 24.34
C LEU A 35 11.68 -0.13 25.11
N GLY A 36 12.07 1.10 25.48
CA GLY A 36 13.35 1.37 26.15
C GLY A 36 14.57 1.17 25.24
N VAL A 37 14.38 1.24 23.92
CA VAL A 37 15.43 1.14 22.90
C VAL A 37 15.24 2.24 21.87
N LYS A 38 16.34 2.73 21.29
CA LYS A 38 16.29 3.78 20.28
C LYS A 38 15.47 3.36 19.06
N VAL A 39 14.59 4.22 18.57
CA VAL A 39 13.80 3.97 17.34
C VAL A 39 14.13 5.01 16.27
N ASN A 40 14.85 4.59 15.24
CA ASN A 40 15.23 5.47 14.12
C ASN A 40 14.18 5.39 13.01
N ALA A 41 13.73 6.54 12.49
CA ALA A 41 13.00 6.58 11.23
C ALA A 41 13.91 6.21 10.06
N PHE A 42 13.47 5.29 9.21
CA PHE A 42 14.15 4.90 7.97
C PHE A 42 13.29 5.29 6.77
N PHE A 43 13.82 6.16 5.92
CA PHE A 43 13.16 6.64 4.70
C PHE A 43 13.95 6.21 3.47
N ALA A 44 13.24 6.06 2.34
CA ALA A 44 13.83 5.81 1.04
C ALA A 44 13.14 6.67 -0.04
N PRO A 45 13.76 6.87 -1.22
CA PRO A 45 13.11 7.57 -2.33
C PRO A 45 11.84 6.86 -2.84
N ASP A 46 11.86 5.52 -2.82
CA ASP A 46 10.79 4.65 -3.30
C ASP A 46 10.53 3.51 -2.31
N TYR A 47 9.46 2.75 -2.54
CA TYR A 47 9.03 1.68 -1.63
C TYR A 47 10.01 0.50 -1.69
N ALA A 48 10.66 0.29 -2.83
CA ALA A 48 11.68 -0.73 -3.02
C ALA A 48 12.86 -0.55 -2.05
N GLY A 49 13.25 0.70 -1.76
CA GLY A 49 14.29 0.99 -0.78
C GLY A 49 13.96 0.51 0.65
N ILE A 50 12.69 0.59 1.07
CA ILE A 50 12.26 0.06 2.38
C ILE A 50 12.26 -1.48 2.35
N ILE A 51 11.77 -2.09 1.27
CA ILE A 51 11.75 -3.56 1.07
C ILE A 51 13.18 -4.12 1.11
N GLN A 52 14.10 -3.54 0.34
CA GLN A 52 15.50 -3.98 0.34
C GLN A 52 16.19 -3.67 1.66
N GLY A 53 15.85 -2.54 2.31
CA GLY A 53 16.30 -2.23 3.66
C GLY A 53 15.96 -3.36 4.64
N MET A 54 14.72 -3.87 4.60
CA MET A 54 14.30 -5.00 5.43
C MET A 54 15.06 -6.28 5.05
N ARG A 55 15.20 -6.57 3.76
CA ARG A 55 15.92 -7.75 3.24
C ARG A 55 17.36 -7.84 3.75
N PHE A 56 18.03 -6.70 3.90
CA PHE A 56 19.42 -6.61 4.36
C PHE A 56 19.54 -6.23 5.85
N ASN A 57 18.50 -6.46 6.64
CA ASN A 57 18.46 -6.21 8.09
C ASN A 57 18.81 -4.74 8.47
N LYS A 58 18.44 -3.79 7.62
CA LYS A 58 18.55 -2.33 7.88
C LYS A 58 17.22 -1.71 8.29
N VAL A 59 16.12 -2.43 8.12
CA VAL A 59 14.77 -2.08 8.57
C VAL A 59 14.24 -3.25 9.39
N ASP A 60 13.81 -2.97 10.62
CA ASP A 60 13.35 -3.98 11.57
C ASP A 60 11.83 -4.12 11.55
N ILE A 61 11.15 -2.98 11.44
CA ILE A 61 9.69 -2.83 11.38
C ILE A 61 9.38 -1.82 10.28
N ALA A 62 8.27 -1.95 9.57
CA ALA A 62 7.86 -0.96 8.60
C ALA A 62 6.34 -0.84 8.49
N TRP A 63 5.87 0.38 8.20
CA TRP A 63 4.57 0.60 7.61
C TRP A 63 4.67 0.48 6.09
N TYR A 64 3.84 -0.39 5.52
CA TYR A 64 3.79 -0.67 4.10
C TYR A 64 2.36 -0.55 3.58
N GLY A 65 2.23 -0.29 2.28
CA GLY A 65 1.02 -0.66 1.55
C GLY A 65 0.99 -2.18 1.32
N ASN A 66 -0.19 -2.75 1.14
CA ASN A 66 -0.34 -4.21 1.03
C ASN A 66 0.53 -4.87 -0.08
N LEU A 67 0.72 -4.24 -1.25
CA LEU A 67 1.62 -4.79 -2.28
C LEU A 67 3.07 -4.84 -1.80
N SER A 68 3.60 -3.72 -1.29
CA SER A 68 4.97 -3.70 -0.74
C SER A 68 5.15 -4.65 0.45
N ALA A 69 4.11 -4.91 1.24
CA ALA A 69 4.14 -5.91 2.30
C ALA A 69 4.17 -7.35 1.74
N MET A 70 3.40 -7.64 0.69
CA MET A 70 3.48 -8.92 -0.04
C MET A 70 4.90 -9.17 -0.55
N GLU A 71 5.52 -8.17 -1.18
CA GLU A 71 6.92 -8.25 -1.62
C GLU A 71 7.90 -8.41 -0.45
N ALA A 72 7.66 -7.75 0.69
CA ALA A 72 8.48 -7.92 1.88
C ALA A 72 8.38 -9.32 2.49
N VAL A 73 7.17 -9.90 2.55
CA VAL A 73 6.96 -11.29 2.99
C VAL A 73 7.69 -12.26 2.06
N ASP A 74 7.54 -12.09 0.75
CA ASP A 74 8.06 -13.05 -0.23
C ASP A 74 9.58 -12.91 -0.44
N ARG A 75 10.15 -11.71 -0.26
CA ARG A 75 11.54 -11.41 -0.67
C ARG A 75 12.42 -10.77 0.39
N ALA A 76 11.86 -10.30 1.49
CA ALA A 76 12.58 -9.54 2.53
C ALA A 76 12.44 -10.14 3.93
N ASN A 77 11.97 -11.38 4.05
CA ASN A 77 11.77 -12.06 5.33
C ASN A 77 10.79 -11.31 6.25
N GLY A 78 9.81 -10.61 5.66
CA GLY A 78 8.77 -9.88 6.36
C GLY A 78 7.66 -10.80 6.90
N GLN A 79 6.94 -10.32 7.89
CA GLN A 79 5.70 -10.90 8.40
C GLN A 79 4.79 -9.79 8.95
N VAL A 80 3.52 -9.81 8.53
CA VAL A 80 2.48 -8.89 9.03
C VAL A 80 2.09 -9.30 10.46
N PHE A 81 1.94 -8.32 11.34
CA PHE A 81 1.44 -8.54 12.72
C PHE A 81 0.33 -7.57 13.14
N ALA A 82 0.23 -6.42 12.49
CA ALA A 82 -0.83 -5.44 12.74
C ALA A 82 -1.35 -4.82 11.45
N GLN A 83 -2.56 -4.29 11.50
CA GLN A 83 -3.22 -3.55 10.44
C GLN A 83 -3.63 -2.18 10.96
N THR A 84 -3.39 -1.15 10.17
CA THR A 84 -3.91 0.21 10.40
C THR A 84 -5.44 0.22 10.24
N VAL A 85 -6.10 1.11 10.97
CA VAL A 85 -7.56 1.30 10.91
C VAL A 85 -7.80 2.78 10.69
N ALA A 86 -8.65 3.14 9.72
CA ALA A 86 -8.93 4.54 9.42
C ALA A 86 -9.65 5.24 10.59
N ALA A 87 -9.26 6.47 10.91
CA ALA A 87 -9.86 7.24 12.01
C ALA A 87 -11.34 7.56 11.79
N ASP A 88 -11.77 7.65 10.53
CA ASP A 88 -13.16 7.93 10.14
C ASP A 88 -14.08 6.68 10.18
N GLY A 89 -13.53 5.51 10.52
CA GLY A 89 -14.24 4.24 10.56
C GLY A 89 -14.35 3.53 9.21
N SER A 90 -13.72 4.05 8.14
CA SER A 90 -13.67 3.39 6.85
C SER A 90 -13.00 2.00 6.96
N PRO A 91 -13.53 0.96 6.29
CA PRO A 91 -13.00 -0.41 6.39
C PRO A 91 -11.68 -0.63 5.61
N GLY A 92 -11.14 0.43 5.02
CA GLY A 92 -10.02 0.46 4.10
C GLY A 92 -10.04 1.75 3.30
N TYR A 93 -9.34 1.78 2.17
CA TYR A 93 -9.24 2.95 1.31
C TYR A 93 -9.43 2.59 -0.16
N TRP A 94 -9.36 3.60 -1.05
CA TRP A 94 -9.56 3.38 -2.48
C TRP A 94 -8.46 4.04 -3.29
N SER A 95 -8.03 3.36 -4.36
CA SER A 95 -7.26 3.98 -5.44
C SER A 95 -8.19 4.89 -6.24
N VAL A 96 -7.63 5.98 -6.75
CA VAL A 96 -8.32 6.93 -7.61
C VAL A 96 -7.44 7.34 -8.79
N LEU A 97 -8.08 7.76 -9.88
CA LEU A 97 -7.44 8.56 -10.91
C LEU A 97 -7.88 10.01 -10.75
N ILE A 98 -6.89 10.90 -10.76
CA ILE A 98 -7.10 12.34 -10.62
C ILE A 98 -6.65 13.07 -11.89
N VAL A 99 -7.43 14.08 -12.26
CA VAL A 99 -7.09 15.07 -13.30
C VAL A 99 -7.21 16.48 -12.69
N ASN A 100 -6.70 17.49 -13.38
CA ASN A 100 -6.93 18.86 -12.96
C ASN A 100 -8.43 19.20 -13.09
N LYS A 101 -8.97 20.04 -12.20
CA LYS A 101 -10.40 20.41 -12.19
C LYS A 101 -10.88 21.00 -13.54
N ASP A 102 -10.00 21.72 -14.23
CA ASP A 102 -10.28 22.34 -15.53
C ASP A 102 -10.22 21.35 -16.72
N SER A 103 -9.77 20.11 -16.48
CA SER A 103 -9.67 19.09 -17.53
C SER A 103 -11.05 18.70 -18.06
N PRO A 104 -11.23 18.56 -19.38
CA PRO A 104 -12.50 18.09 -19.96
C PRO A 104 -12.74 16.59 -19.73
N ILE A 105 -11.80 15.85 -19.14
CA ILE A 105 -11.95 14.43 -18.78
C ILE A 105 -12.79 14.31 -17.51
N ASN A 106 -13.89 13.57 -17.54
CA ASN A 106 -14.80 13.44 -16.39
C ASN A 106 -14.96 12.01 -15.87
N ASN A 107 -14.56 11.02 -16.65
CA ASN A 107 -14.67 9.62 -16.29
C ASN A 107 -13.60 8.77 -16.98
N LEU A 108 -13.58 7.47 -16.68
CA LEU A 108 -12.63 6.54 -17.29
C LEU A 108 -12.78 6.42 -18.82
N ASN A 109 -14.00 6.43 -19.37
CA ASN A 109 -14.19 6.30 -20.82
C ASN A 109 -13.58 7.49 -21.58
N ASP A 110 -13.77 8.72 -21.07
CA ASP A 110 -13.17 9.93 -21.62
C ASP A 110 -11.63 9.82 -21.64
N LEU A 111 -11.06 9.35 -20.52
CA LEU A 111 -9.63 9.15 -20.35
C LEU A 111 -9.11 8.15 -21.37
N LEU A 112 -9.75 6.97 -21.45
CA LEU A 112 -9.34 5.91 -22.37
C LEU A 112 -9.44 6.38 -23.82
N ALA A 113 -10.49 7.10 -24.20
CA ALA A 113 -10.68 7.61 -25.55
C ALA A 113 -9.57 8.60 -25.98
N LYS A 114 -9.08 9.43 -25.05
CA LYS A 114 -8.08 10.48 -25.31
C LYS A 114 -6.65 10.13 -24.90
N ARG A 115 -6.40 8.92 -24.38
CA ARG A 115 -5.12 8.50 -23.77
C ARG A 115 -3.86 8.88 -24.58
N LYS A 116 -3.90 8.74 -25.90
CA LYS A 116 -2.76 9.02 -26.80
C LYS A 116 -2.31 10.48 -26.78
N ASP A 117 -3.18 11.40 -26.38
CA ASP A 117 -2.89 12.84 -26.28
C ASP A 117 -2.48 13.27 -24.86
N LEU A 118 -2.67 12.38 -23.88
CA LEU A 118 -2.55 12.68 -22.45
C LEU A 118 -1.24 12.11 -21.88
N THR A 119 -0.65 12.85 -20.96
CA THR A 119 0.46 12.41 -20.12
C THR A 119 -0.06 11.76 -18.84
N PHE A 120 0.59 10.68 -18.40
CA PHE A 120 0.15 9.86 -17.26
C PHE A 120 1.21 9.79 -16.16
N GLY A 121 0.82 10.15 -14.94
CA GLY A 121 1.57 9.93 -13.71
C GLY A 121 1.17 8.58 -13.11
N ASN A 122 1.94 7.55 -13.42
CA ASN A 122 1.79 6.25 -12.78
C ASN A 122 2.41 6.29 -11.36
N GLY A 123 2.05 5.34 -10.51
CA GLY A 123 2.56 5.27 -9.14
C GLY A 123 3.91 4.58 -9.02
N ASP A 124 4.43 4.53 -7.79
CA ASP A 124 5.52 3.62 -7.42
C ASP A 124 5.16 2.17 -7.81
N PRO A 125 6.03 1.42 -8.51
CA PRO A 125 5.76 0.03 -8.91
C PRO A 125 5.32 -0.93 -7.79
N ASN A 126 5.70 -0.65 -6.53
CA ASN A 126 5.32 -1.44 -5.36
C ASN A 126 4.13 -0.84 -4.60
N SER A 127 3.47 0.19 -5.14
CA SER A 127 2.26 0.78 -4.56
C SER A 127 1.01 0.01 -4.95
N THR A 128 0.22 -0.38 -3.94
CA THR A 128 -1.09 -1.04 -4.14
C THR A 128 -2.03 -0.15 -4.94
N SER A 129 -2.27 1.08 -4.48
CA SER A 129 -3.23 2.01 -5.09
C SER A 129 -2.64 2.84 -6.22
N GLY A 130 -1.32 3.05 -6.21
CA GLY A 130 -0.61 3.82 -7.22
C GLY A 130 -0.29 3.03 -8.48
N PHE A 131 -0.22 1.70 -8.38
CA PHE A 131 0.22 0.85 -9.48
C PHE A 131 -0.66 -0.38 -9.66
N LEU A 132 -0.63 -1.37 -8.76
CA LEU A 132 -1.28 -2.67 -9.01
C LEU A 132 -2.79 -2.59 -9.28
N VAL A 133 -3.52 -1.84 -8.44
CA VAL A 133 -4.97 -1.70 -8.54
C VAL A 133 -5.38 -1.05 -9.87
N PRO A 134 -4.88 0.14 -10.26
CA PRO A 134 -5.18 0.68 -11.58
C PRO A 134 -4.62 -0.19 -12.70
N ASP A 135 -3.43 -0.78 -12.58
CA ASP A 135 -2.83 -1.63 -13.62
C ASP A 135 -3.71 -2.86 -13.94
N TYR A 136 -4.47 -3.38 -12.97
CA TYR A 136 -5.50 -4.36 -13.25
C TYR A 136 -6.80 -3.74 -13.78
N TYR A 137 -7.47 -2.89 -12.97
CA TYR A 137 -8.85 -2.48 -13.23
C TYR A 137 -8.99 -1.46 -14.38
N VAL A 138 -7.99 -0.61 -14.56
CA VAL A 138 -7.96 0.41 -15.61
C VAL A 138 -7.23 -0.12 -16.84
N PHE A 139 -6.09 -0.78 -16.67
CA PHE A 139 -5.24 -1.15 -17.79
C PHE A 139 -5.53 -2.57 -18.33
N ALA A 140 -5.22 -3.61 -17.57
CA ALA A 140 -5.33 -5.00 -18.01
C ALA A 140 -6.76 -5.39 -18.43
N LYS A 141 -7.79 -4.96 -17.69
CA LYS A 141 -9.20 -5.22 -18.04
C LYS A 141 -9.65 -4.55 -19.34
N ASN A 142 -9.01 -3.45 -19.74
CA ASN A 142 -9.33 -2.73 -20.98
C ASN A 142 -8.32 -3.03 -22.10
N ASN A 143 -7.41 -3.98 -21.88
CA ASN A 143 -6.37 -4.37 -22.83
C ASN A 143 -5.55 -3.16 -23.34
N ILE A 144 -5.22 -2.25 -22.42
CA ILE A 144 -4.33 -1.12 -22.67
C ILE A 144 -3.15 -1.16 -21.71
N SER A 145 -2.10 -0.41 -22.02
CA SER A 145 -0.90 -0.22 -21.20
C SER A 145 -0.72 1.26 -20.88
N ALA A 146 0.00 1.56 -19.79
CA ALA A 146 0.47 2.93 -19.50
C ALA A 146 1.30 3.51 -20.66
N SER A 147 1.95 2.66 -21.47
CA SER A 147 2.67 3.07 -22.69
C SER A 147 1.77 3.55 -23.84
N ASP A 148 0.46 3.32 -23.77
CA ASP A 148 -0.50 3.83 -24.78
C ASP A 148 -0.82 5.32 -24.57
N PHE A 149 -0.38 5.90 -23.46
CA PHE A 149 -0.44 7.33 -23.21
C PHE A 149 0.68 8.07 -23.94
N LYS A 150 0.51 9.37 -24.19
CA LYS A 150 1.51 10.23 -24.86
C LYS A 150 2.89 10.12 -24.21
N ARG A 151 2.90 10.08 -22.88
CA ARG A 151 4.09 9.90 -22.03
C ARG A 151 3.64 9.36 -20.68
N THR A 152 4.38 8.43 -20.12
CA THR A 152 4.17 7.94 -18.76
C THR A 152 5.42 8.16 -17.91
N VAL A 153 5.23 8.47 -16.63
CA VAL A 153 6.29 8.56 -15.61
C VAL A 153 5.80 7.90 -14.32
N ASN A 154 6.72 7.44 -13.47
CA ASN A 154 6.39 6.88 -12.16
C ASN A 154 6.77 7.86 -11.06
N ALA A 155 5.88 8.08 -10.09
CA ALA A 155 6.15 8.91 -8.93
C ALA A 155 5.32 8.47 -7.71
N GLY A 156 5.68 8.97 -6.52
CA GLY A 156 4.88 8.82 -5.30
C GLY A 156 3.55 9.60 -5.36
N HIS A 157 2.66 9.31 -4.42
CA HIS A 157 1.30 9.86 -4.42
C HIS A 157 1.27 11.40 -4.35
N GLU A 158 1.98 12.00 -3.40
CA GLU A 158 2.06 13.46 -3.27
C GLU A 158 2.61 14.11 -4.55
N THR A 159 3.69 13.57 -5.11
CA THR A 159 4.29 14.08 -6.36
C THR A 159 3.30 14.03 -7.52
N ASN A 160 2.56 12.92 -7.67
CA ASN A 160 1.52 12.80 -8.69
C ASN A 160 0.39 13.81 -8.48
N ALA A 161 -0.11 13.98 -7.26
CA ALA A 161 -1.15 14.95 -6.95
C ALA A 161 -0.73 16.39 -7.25
N LEU A 162 0.49 16.78 -6.84
CA LEU A 162 1.03 18.10 -7.13
C LEU A 162 1.26 18.33 -8.62
N ALA A 163 1.73 17.31 -9.35
CA ALA A 163 1.92 17.40 -10.80
C ALA A 163 0.59 17.65 -11.53
N VAL A 164 -0.49 16.96 -11.13
CA VAL A 164 -1.83 17.18 -11.70
C VAL A 164 -2.38 18.55 -11.32
N ALA A 165 -2.26 18.94 -10.05
CA ALA A 165 -2.72 20.25 -9.57
C ALA A 165 -2.02 21.41 -10.32
N ASN A 166 -0.74 21.23 -10.65
CA ASN A 166 0.08 22.20 -11.38
C ASN A 166 0.01 22.06 -12.92
N LYS A 167 -0.88 21.20 -13.45
CA LYS A 167 -1.03 20.95 -14.89
C LYS A 167 0.26 20.49 -15.58
N GLN A 168 1.13 19.79 -14.84
CA GLN A 168 2.40 19.22 -15.33
C GLN A 168 2.22 17.79 -15.87
N VAL A 169 1.16 17.11 -15.43
CA VAL A 169 0.69 15.83 -15.94
C VAL A 169 -0.83 15.87 -16.05
N ASP A 170 -1.40 15.25 -17.09
CA ASP A 170 -2.82 15.38 -17.40
C ASP A 170 -3.70 14.53 -16.48
N VAL A 171 -3.21 13.33 -16.15
CA VAL A 171 -3.88 12.37 -15.26
C VAL A 171 -2.84 11.63 -14.41
N ALA A 172 -3.17 11.29 -13.17
CA ALA A 172 -2.29 10.47 -12.35
C ALA A 172 -3.04 9.52 -11.41
N THR A 173 -2.35 8.49 -10.95
CA THR A 173 -2.84 7.62 -9.87
C THR A 173 -2.66 8.29 -8.52
N ASN A 174 -3.63 8.11 -7.63
CA ASN A 174 -3.57 8.55 -6.25
C ASN A 174 -4.49 7.65 -5.38
N ASN A 175 -4.74 8.03 -4.12
CA ASN A 175 -5.67 7.31 -3.24
C ASN A 175 -6.39 8.27 -2.29
N THR A 176 -7.51 7.81 -1.72
CA THR A 176 -8.35 8.66 -0.86
C THR A 176 -7.63 9.18 0.38
N GLU A 177 -6.77 8.38 1.00
CA GLU A 177 -6.02 8.79 2.20
C GLU A 177 -5.02 9.90 1.87
N ASN A 178 -4.29 9.80 0.75
CA ASN A 178 -3.36 10.85 0.33
C ASN A 178 -4.09 12.14 -0.03
N LEU A 179 -5.27 12.07 -0.68
CA LEU A 179 -6.10 13.25 -0.91
C LEU A 179 -6.56 13.91 0.41
N ASP A 180 -6.86 13.11 1.44
CA ASP A 180 -7.18 13.64 2.77
C ASP A 180 -5.96 14.29 3.44
N LYS A 181 -4.77 13.69 3.33
CA LYS A 181 -3.52 14.30 3.82
C LYS A 181 -3.19 15.61 3.11
N LEU A 182 -3.50 15.71 1.83
CA LEU A 182 -3.38 16.95 1.04
C LEU A 182 -4.25 18.10 1.58
N LYS A 183 -5.32 17.83 2.33
CA LYS A 183 -6.09 18.88 3.04
C LYS A 183 -5.22 19.61 4.07
N THR A 184 -4.25 18.92 4.65
CA THR A 184 -3.34 19.47 5.65
C THR A 184 -2.08 20.02 5.01
N SER A 185 -1.44 19.27 4.11
CA SER A 185 -0.15 19.65 3.54
C SER A 185 -0.24 20.69 2.42
N ALA A 186 -1.29 20.65 1.59
CA ALA A 186 -1.47 21.56 0.44
C ALA A 186 -2.95 21.75 0.04
N PRO A 187 -3.78 22.37 0.88
CA PRO A 187 -5.24 22.49 0.66
C PRO A 187 -5.61 23.20 -0.64
N GLU A 188 -4.86 24.23 -1.05
CA GLU A 188 -5.11 24.92 -2.32
C GLU A 188 -4.82 24.03 -3.53
N LYS A 189 -3.89 23.07 -3.41
CA LYS A 189 -3.62 22.11 -4.49
C LYS A 189 -4.69 21.04 -4.58
N LEU A 190 -5.25 20.61 -3.45
CA LEU A 190 -6.38 19.67 -3.45
C LEU A 190 -7.60 20.25 -4.21
N LYS A 191 -7.88 21.55 -4.06
CA LYS A 191 -8.98 22.23 -4.78
C LYS A 191 -8.83 22.19 -6.29
N GLU A 192 -7.61 22.00 -6.80
CA GLU A 192 -7.30 21.89 -8.22
C GLU A 192 -7.49 20.48 -8.78
N LEU A 193 -7.86 19.50 -7.94
CA LEU A 193 -7.98 18.10 -8.33
C LEU A 193 -9.44 17.66 -8.51
N LYS A 194 -9.67 16.81 -9.50
CA LYS A 194 -10.95 16.14 -9.77
C LYS A 194 -10.71 14.63 -9.88
N VAL A 195 -11.44 13.85 -9.10
CA VAL A 195 -11.45 12.38 -9.20
C VAL A 195 -12.35 11.95 -10.35
N ILE A 196 -11.83 11.13 -11.27
CA ILE A 196 -12.57 10.62 -12.45
C ILE A 196 -12.77 9.10 -12.43
N TRP A 197 -12.15 8.41 -11.49
CA TRP A 197 -12.29 6.98 -11.29
C TRP A 197 -11.93 6.61 -9.84
N LYS A 198 -12.61 5.60 -9.30
CA LYS A 198 -12.38 5.05 -7.96
C LYS A 198 -12.41 3.53 -8.03
N SER A 199 -11.46 2.86 -7.37
CA SER A 199 -11.34 1.39 -7.36
C SER A 199 -12.37 0.71 -6.46
N PRO A 200 -12.43 -0.63 -6.46
CA PRO A 200 -12.91 -1.39 -5.31
C PRO A 200 -12.10 -1.11 -4.04
N LEU A 201 -12.64 -1.51 -2.88
CA LEU A 201 -12.01 -1.32 -1.58
C LEU A 201 -10.64 -2.02 -1.50
N ILE A 202 -9.65 -1.33 -0.94
CA ILE A 202 -8.33 -1.86 -0.60
C ILE A 202 -8.29 -2.00 0.93
N PRO A 203 -7.89 -3.16 1.49
CA PRO A 203 -7.75 -3.32 2.93
C PRO A 203 -6.77 -2.31 3.54
N GLY A 204 -6.97 -1.96 4.82
CA GLY A 204 -6.04 -1.11 5.56
C GLY A 204 -4.60 -1.62 5.50
N ASP A 205 -3.65 -0.69 5.59
CA ASP A 205 -2.23 -0.97 5.42
C ASP A 205 -1.65 -1.82 6.56
N PRO A 206 -0.80 -2.81 6.28
CA PRO A 206 -0.11 -3.60 7.29
C PRO A 206 1.08 -2.88 7.95
N ILE A 207 1.34 -3.28 9.19
CA ILE A 207 2.63 -3.12 9.84
C ILE A 207 3.34 -4.48 9.82
N VAL A 208 4.59 -4.46 9.37
CA VAL A 208 5.40 -5.65 9.06
C VAL A 208 6.69 -5.59 9.85
N TRP A 209 7.11 -6.71 10.43
CA TRP A 209 8.46 -6.86 10.97
C TRP A 209 9.28 -7.84 10.15
N ARG A 210 10.61 -7.85 10.32
CA ARG A 210 11.44 -8.97 9.85
C ARG A 210 11.34 -10.16 10.82
N LYS A 211 11.19 -11.38 10.29
CA LYS A 211 10.93 -12.59 11.10
C LYS A 211 12.08 -12.99 12.03
N ASN A 212 13.31 -12.56 11.72
CA ASN A 212 14.52 -12.86 12.48
C ASN A 212 14.79 -11.89 13.65
N LEU A 213 13.82 -11.06 14.07
CA LEU A 213 13.87 -10.39 15.37
C LEU A 213 13.77 -11.42 16.50
N SER A 214 14.39 -11.14 17.65
CA SER A 214 14.24 -11.97 18.85
C SER A 214 12.79 -11.97 19.36
N GLU A 215 12.36 -13.06 19.97
CA GLU A 215 10.98 -13.22 20.46
C GLU A 215 10.62 -12.14 21.47
N THR A 216 11.50 -11.90 22.44
CA THR A 216 11.39 -10.79 23.39
C THR A 216 11.19 -9.42 22.71
N THR A 217 11.81 -9.18 21.54
CA THR A 217 11.64 -7.93 20.79
C THR A 217 10.27 -7.87 20.11
N LYS A 218 9.84 -8.98 19.48
CA LYS A 218 8.51 -9.08 18.86
C LYS A 218 7.39 -8.88 19.87
N ASP A 219 7.49 -9.49 21.05
CA ASP A 219 6.50 -9.36 22.12
C ASP A 219 6.33 -7.90 22.56
N LYS A 220 7.43 -7.18 22.79
CA LYS A 220 7.39 -5.77 23.17
C LYS A 220 6.81 -4.88 22.06
N ILE A 221 7.17 -5.13 20.80
CA ILE A 221 6.61 -4.41 19.65
C ILE A 221 5.10 -4.67 19.56
N TYR A 222 4.70 -5.93 19.65
CA TYR A 222 3.30 -6.33 19.55
C TYR A 222 2.48 -5.70 20.69
N ASP A 223 2.97 -5.76 21.94
CA ASP A 223 2.33 -5.11 23.09
C ASP A 223 2.16 -3.60 22.89
N PHE A 224 3.18 -2.91 22.38
CA PHE A 224 3.09 -1.49 22.06
C PHE A 224 1.96 -1.23 21.06
N PHE A 225 1.97 -1.89 19.89
CA PHE A 225 0.97 -1.66 18.85
C PHE A 225 -0.46 -1.99 19.28
N MET A 226 -0.65 -3.08 20.03
CA MET A 226 -1.98 -3.51 20.48
C MET A 226 -2.56 -2.66 21.61
N ASN A 227 -1.71 -1.90 22.34
CA ASN A 227 -2.15 -1.07 23.45
C ASN A 227 -2.03 0.44 23.21
N TYR A 228 -1.52 0.87 22.06
CA TYR A 228 -1.37 2.28 21.71
C TYR A 228 -2.71 2.95 21.40
N GLY A 229 -2.89 4.20 21.86
CA GLY A 229 -4.12 4.97 21.66
C GLY A 229 -5.08 4.94 22.85
N LYS A 230 -4.59 4.58 24.04
CA LYS A 230 -5.40 4.56 25.27
C LYS A 230 -5.47 5.94 25.93
N THR A 231 -4.40 6.72 25.86
CA THR A 231 -4.37 8.07 26.44
C THR A 231 -4.80 9.14 25.42
N PRO A 232 -5.22 10.34 25.88
CA PRO A 232 -5.52 11.46 24.99
C PRO A 232 -4.34 11.86 24.08
N GLU A 233 -3.10 11.78 24.60
CA GLU A 233 -1.89 12.11 23.86
C GLU A 233 -1.66 11.13 22.70
N GLU A 234 -1.72 9.82 22.96
CA GLU A 234 -1.56 8.78 21.94
C GLU A 234 -2.67 8.85 20.89
N LYS A 235 -3.90 9.18 21.29
CA LYS A 235 -5.02 9.39 20.36
C LYS A 235 -4.76 10.57 19.42
N ALA A 236 -4.20 11.67 19.91
CA ALA A 236 -3.84 12.81 19.07
C ALA A 236 -2.72 12.46 18.07
N VAL A 237 -1.79 11.57 18.44
CA VAL A 237 -0.78 11.04 17.51
C VAL A 237 -1.43 10.18 16.42
N LEU A 238 -2.33 9.27 16.79
CA LEU A 238 -3.08 8.44 15.83
C LEU A 238 -3.95 9.30 14.91
N GLU A 239 -4.66 10.29 15.43
CA GLU A 239 -5.49 11.21 14.64
C GLU A 239 -4.65 11.96 13.60
N ARG A 240 -3.44 12.40 13.96
CA ARG A 240 -2.51 13.04 13.02
C ARG A 240 -2.03 12.11 11.91
N LEU A 241 -1.91 10.81 12.19
CA LEU A 241 -1.62 9.77 11.20
C LEU A 241 -2.86 9.39 10.37
N GLY A 242 -4.05 9.85 10.75
CA GLY A 242 -5.33 9.47 10.15
C GLY A 242 -5.85 8.11 10.60
N TRP A 243 -5.39 7.62 11.75
CA TRP A 243 -5.65 6.27 12.23
C TRP A 243 -6.46 6.23 13.53
N ALA A 244 -7.17 5.13 13.72
CA ALA A 244 -7.68 4.63 14.99
C ALA A 244 -6.69 3.60 15.56
N PRO A 245 -6.92 3.06 16.79
CA PRO A 245 -6.08 2.00 17.34
C PRO A 245 -5.93 0.80 16.39
N PHE A 246 -4.73 0.22 16.38
CA PHE A 246 -4.36 -0.85 15.46
C PHE A 246 -5.18 -2.13 15.70
N ARG A 247 -5.33 -2.93 14.63
CA ARG A 247 -5.94 -4.26 14.68
C ARG A 247 -4.85 -5.32 14.59
N ALA A 248 -4.94 -6.38 15.38
CA ALA A 248 -4.10 -7.57 15.20
C ALA A 248 -4.33 -8.16 13.80
N SER A 249 -3.25 -8.53 13.10
CA SER A 249 -3.35 -9.03 11.73
C SER A 249 -2.26 -10.07 11.43
N SER A 250 -2.29 -10.63 10.23
CA SER A 250 -1.33 -11.62 9.73
C SER A 250 -1.21 -11.53 8.22
N ASP A 251 -0.31 -12.34 7.63
CA ASP A 251 -0.11 -12.41 6.18
C ASP A 251 -1.40 -12.78 5.42
N LEU A 252 -2.43 -13.29 6.10
CA LEU A 252 -3.76 -13.56 5.53
C LEU A 252 -4.44 -12.30 4.97
N GLN A 253 -4.14 -11.11 5.48
CA GLN A 253 -4.72 -9.88 4.92
C GLN A 253 -4.25 -9.60 3.48
N LEU A 254 -3.16 -10.25 3.04
CA LEU A 254 -2.56 -10.05 1.72
C LEU A 254 -3.22 -10.91 0.63
N VAL A 255 -4.09 -11.87 1.00
CA VAL A 255 -4.81 -12.75 0.06
C VAL A 255 -5.47 -12.00 -1.10
N PRO A 256 -6.31 -10.96 -0.89
CA PRO A 256 -6.94 -10.24 -2.00
C PRO A 256 -5.94 -9.55 -2.92
N ILE A 257 -4.77 -9.16 -2.40
CA ILE A 257 -3.72 -8.51 -3.19
C ILE A 257 -2.94 -9.54 -4.01
N ARG A 258 -2.69 -10.73 -3.45
CA ARG A 258 -2.15 -11.87 -4.21
C ARG A 258 -3.08 -12.28 -5.35
N GLN A 259 -4.38 -12.40 -5.08
CA GLN A 259 -5.39 -12.67 -6.12
C GLN A 259 -5.36 -11.60 -7.20
N LEU A 260 -5.31 -10.31 -6.83
CA LEU A 260 -5.25 -9.21 -7.79
C LEU A 260 -3.99 -9.24 -8.67
N ALA A 261 -2.83 -9.54 -8.08
CA ALA A 261 -1.57 -9.72 -8.81
C ALA A 261 -1.65 -10.89 -9.80
N LEU A 262 -2.23 -12.02 -9.40
CA LEU A 262 -2.44 -13.19 -10.25
C LEU A 262 -3.47 -12.91 -11.36
N PHE A 263 -4.55 -12.18 -11.09
CA PHE A 263 -5.50 -11.79 -12.13
C PHE A 263 -4.87 -10.88 -13.18
N LYS A 264 -3.99 -9.96 -12.74
CA LYS A 264 -3.19 -9.15 -13.65
C LYS A 264 -2.26 -10.00 -14.49
N GLU A 265 -1.53 -10.94 -13.88
CA GLU A 265 -0.64 -11.86 -14.59
C GLU A 265 -1.42 -12.70 -15.62
N MET A 266 -2.56 -13.27 -15.20
CA MET A 266 -3.47 -14.04 -16.04
C MET A 266 -3.89 -13.26 -17.29
N GLN A 267 -4.32 -12.01 -17.12
CA GLN A 267 -4.71 -11.15 -18.24
C GLN A 267 -3.53 -10.80 -19.13
N GLY A 268 -2.35 -10.56 -18.54
CA GLY A 268 -1.10 -10.34 -19.29
C GLY A 268 -0.71 -11.53 -20.16
N VAL A 269 -0.80 -12.76 -19.63
CA VAL A 269 -0.53 -13.99 -20.39
C VAL A 269 -1.54 -14.17 -21.53
N LYS A 270 -2.84 -13.99 -21.25
CA LYS A 270 -3.91 -14.11 -22.27
C LYS A 270 -3.77 -13.08 -23.39
N GLY A 271 -3.40 -11.85 -23.07
CA GLY A 271 -3.20 -10.77 -24.04
C GLY A 271 -1.88 -10.82 -24.80
N ASN A 272 -0.93 -11.68 -24.41
CA ASN A 272 0.40 -11.71 -25.00
C ASN A 272 0.41 -12.39 -26.38
N LYS A 273 0.60 -11.59 -27.43
CA LYS A 273 0.68 -12.04 -28.83
C LYS A 273 1.95 -12.81 -29.18
N GLY A 274 2.98 -12.74 -28.33
CA GLY A 274 4.26 -13.45 -28.51
C GLY A 274 4.29 -14.86 -27.94
N LEU A 275 3.24 -15.29 -27.22
CA LEU A 275 3.13 -16.65 -26.69
C LEU A 275 2.30 -17.53 -27.63
N ASN A 276 2.76 -18.77 -27.85
CA ASN A 276 1.95 -19.79 -28.53
C ASN A 276 0.86 -20.32 -27.56
N GLU A 277 -0.11 -21.06 -28.09
CA GLU A 277 -1.24 -21.56 -27.30
C GLU A 277 -0.85 -22.57 -26.21
N GLN A 278 0.20 -23.37 -26.44
CA GLN A 278 0.69 -24.33 -25.44
C GLN A 278 1.33 -23.61 -24.23
N ASP A 279 2.16 -22.60 -24.50
CA ASP A 279 2.80 -21.77 -23.46
C ASP A 279 1.78 -20.94 -22.70
N LYS A 280 0.77 -20.39 -23.41
CA LYS A 280 -0.36 -19.71 -22.75
C LYS A 280 -1.07 -20.67 -21.82
N LEU A 281 -1.47 -21.84 -22.30
CA LEU A 281 -2.18 -22.84 -21.50
C LEU A 281 -1.38 -23.23 -20.25
N ALA A 282 -0.09 -23.53 -20.39
CA ALA A 282 0.77 -23.89 -19.26
C ALA A 282 0.83 -22.78 -18.21
N LYS A 283 1.06 -21.53 -18.63
CA LYS A 283 1.12 -20.37 -17.72
C LYS A 283 -0.23 -20.07 -17.07
N THR A 284 -1.32 -20.06 -17.84
CA THR A 284 -2.65 -19.80 -17.30
C THR A 284 -3.09 -20.87 -16.32
N SER A 285 -2.76 -22.15 -16.56
CA SER A 285 -3.08 -23.23 -15.62
C SER A 285 -2.31 -23.10 -14.31
N ALA A 286 -1.04 -22.72 -14.36
CA ALA A 286 -0.24 -22.48 -13.14
C ALA A 286 -0.76 -21.29 -12.31
N ILE A 287 -1.22 -20.22 -12.97
CA ILE A 287 -1.85 -19.07 -12.30
C ILE A 287 -3.22 -19.47 -11.74
N GLN A 288 -4.01 -20.24 -12.49
CA GLN A 288 -5.33 -20.69 -12.04
C GLN A 288 -5.24 -21.57 -10.80
N ALA A 289 -4.27 -22.49 -10.73
CA ALA A 289 -4.06 -23.32 -9.54
C ALA A 289 -3.82 -22.47 -8.27
N GLN A 290 -3.00 -21.42 -8.38
CA GLN A 290 -2.75 -20.49 -7.26
C GLN A 290 -4.01 -19.70 -6.89
N LEU A 291 -4.78 -19.24 -7.88
CA LEU A 291 -6.06 -18.57 -7.63
C LEU A 291 -7.05 -19.50 -6.90
N ASP A 292 -7.16 -20.75 -7.35
CA ASP A 292 -8.05 -21.74 -6.74
C ASP A 292 -7.66 -22.05 -5.28
N ASP A 293 -6.36 -22.08 -4.96
CA ASP A 293 -5.86 -22.21 -3.58
C ASP A 293 -6.27 -21.02 -2.71
N LEU A 294 -6.13 -19.79 -3.22
CA LEU A 294 -6.54 -18.57 -2.50
C LEU A 294 -8.06 -18.50 -2.32
N ASP A 295 -8.84 -18.96 -3.30
CA ASP A 295 -10.30 -19.04 -3.21
C ASP A 295 -10.74 -20.08 -2.16
N ARG A 296 -10.09 -21.25 -2.12
CA ARG A 296 -10.30 -22.24 -1.04
C ARG A 296 -9.97 -21.66 0.34
N LEU A 297 -8.87 -20.92 0.46
CA LEU A 297 -8.50 -20.25 1.71
C LEU A 297 -9.55 -19.22 2.14
N ASN A 298 -10.03 -18.37 1.22
CA ASN A 298 -11.09 -17.40 1.51
C ASN A 298 -12.40 -18.08 1.96
N ASN A 299 -12.76 -19.19 1.31
CA ASN A 299 -13.93 -19.99 1.70
C ASN A 299 -13.77 -20.55 3.12
N ALA A 300 -12.58 -21.06 3.45
CA ALA A 300 -12.28 -21.54 4.80
C ALA A 300 -12.38 -20.42 5.84
N LEU A 301 -11.78 -19.25 5.58
CA LEU A 301 -11.84 -18.08 6.47
C LEU A 301 -13.28 -17.60 6.68
N SER A 302 -14.10 -17.60 5.64
CA SER A 302 -15.51 -17.19 5.71
C SER A 302 -16.39 -18.20 6.44
N ALA A 303 -16.01 -19.48 6.44
CA ALA A 303 -16.71 -20.55 7.15
C ALA A 303 -16.35 -20.64 8.65
N MET A 304 -15.32 -19.94 9.10
CA MET A 304 -14.93 -19.92 10.51
C MET A 304 -15.96 -19.15 11.35
N SER A 305 -16.64 -19.85 12.27
CA SER A 305 -17.58 -19.24 13.22
C SER A 305 -16.94 -18.92 14.58
N SER A 306 -15.78 -19.49 14.88
CA SER A 306 -15.01 -19.26 16.11
C SER A 306 -13.52 -19.53 15.89
N VAL A 307 -12.68 -19.02 16.79
CA VAL A 307 -11.23 -19.29 16.80
C VAL A 307 -10.91 -20.11 18.04
N SER A 308 -10.66 -21.41 17.86
CA SER A 308 -10.23 -22.31 18.93
C SER A 308 -8.83 -21.91 19.42
N LYS A 309 -8.72 -21.55 20.70
CA LYS A 309 -7.44 -21.32 21.37
C LYS A 309 -7.16 -22.50 22.29
N ALA A 310 -6.03 -23.18 22.10
CA ALA A 310 -5.62 -24.26 23.00
C ALA A 310 -5.46 -23.72 24.42
N VAL A 311 -6.05 -24.40 25.40
CA VAL A 311 -5.83 -24.12 26.82
C VAL A 311 -4.46 -24.66 27.19
N GLN A 312 -3.62 -23.81 27.79
CA GLN A 312 -2.30 -24.19 28.30
C GLN A 312 -2.40 -25.13 29.50
#